data_AF-A0A7Y8HAK2-F1
#
_entry.id   AF-A0A7Y8HAK2-F1
#
_cell.length_a   1.000
_cell.length_b   1.000
_cell.length_c   1.000
_cell.angle_alpha   90.00
_cell.angle_beta   90.00
_cell.angle_gamma   90.00
#
_symmetry.space_group_name_H-M   'P 1'
#
loop_
_entity.id
_entity.type
_entity.pdbx_description
1 polymer ?
#
loop_
_entity_poly.entity_id
_entity_poly.type
_entity_poly.pdbx_seq_one_letter_code
_entity_poly.pdbx_strand_id
1 'polypeptide(L)'
;MSQSEKEGLYRLLIPPSLFKRFTINPLSFTDLEGNRMVRFYCPEREETVMIEVKRKRDDPDPIYSIQVSDGPDYTQVNWDFLIVNDPDSERFNIDVDEQGRDTMWGRASRNLPEELKALRAGMAPGQVRKGLGLTREVIGGLEYFARILDIKTISLEALFYHNAIVYERCGFTYFEGFKRMTRIHQAFQPGGKLFKLLNGSTPFRQPGFDKTIRGRSWAIHDGVVSEIDDDLLDEGWYSPKMYLLVGQPRTATTFPDAVY
;
A
#
# COMPACT_ATOMS: atom_id res chain seq x y z
N MET A 1 -8.80 -28.20 4.82
CA MET A 1 -9.97 -27.39 4.44
C MET A 1 -10.25 -27.60 2.96
N SER A 2 -11.49 -27.93 2.62
CA SER A 2 -12.01 -27.87 1.26
C SER A 2 -11.91 -26.45 0.68
N GLN A 3 -12.03 -26.32 -0.64
CA GLN A 3 -12.01 -25.01 -1.29
C GLN A 3 -13.12 -24.09 -0.76
N SER A 4 -14.34 -24.60 -0.58
CA SER A 4 -15.47 -23.82 -0.05
C SER A 4 -15.21 -23.31 1.38
N GLU A 5 -14.62 -24.14 2.24
CA GLU A 5 -14.23 -23.72 3.59
C GLU A 5 -13.14 -22.64 3.56
N LYS A 6 -12.15 -22.77 2.67
CA LYS A 6 -11.10 -21.75 2.48
C LYS A 6 -11.70 -20.43 2.02
N GLU A 7 -12.56 -20.45 1.01
CA GLU A 7 -13.22 -19.24 0.49
C GLU A 7 -14.10 -18.59 1.56
N GLY A 8 -14.81 -19.39 2.36
CA GLY A 8 -15.60 -18.90 3.49
C GLY A 8 -14.77 -18.17 4.55
N LEU A 9 -13.59 -18.71 4.89
CA LEU A 9 -12.64 -18.11 5.83
C LEU A 9 -11.97 -16.86 5.23
N TYR A 10 -11.37 -16.97 4.05
CA TYR A 10 -10.62 -15.89 3.41
C TYR A 10 -11.51 -14.73 2.95
N ARG A 11 -12.83 -14.95 2.80
CA ARG A 11 -13.80 -13.85 2.60
C ARG A 11 -13.69 -12.75 3.66
N LEU A 12 -13.26 -13.09 4.88
CA LEU A 12 -13.06 -12.11 5.96
C LEU A 12 -12.02 -11.03 5.62
N LEU A 13 -11.12 -11.31 4.67
CA LEU A 13 -10.12 -10.38 4.17
C LEU A 13 -10.66 -9.42 3.09
N ILE A 14 -11.94 -9.54 2.69
CA ILE A 14 -12.57 -8.65 1.71
C ILE A 14 -13.41 -7.61 2.44
N PRO A 15 -13.16 -6.30 2.24
CA PRO A 15 -13.99 -5.23 2.78
C PRO A 15 -15.48 -5.44 2.44
N PRO A 16 -16.38 -5.58 3.42
CA PRO A 16 -17.81 -5.82 3.17
C PRO A 16 -18.48 -4.76 2.28
N SER A 17 -17.98 -3.51 2.32
CA SER A 17 -18.49 -2.42 1.49
C SER A 17 -18.35 -2.69 -0.01
N LEU A 18 -17.36 -3.49 -0.44
CA LEU A 18 -17.15 -3.83 -1.85
C LEU A 18 -18.31 -4.67 -2.41
N PHE A 19 -18.82 -5.64 -1.64
CA PHE A 19 -19.94 -6.48 -2.05
C PHE A 19 -21.18 -5.62 -2.35
N LYS A 20 -21.48 -4.68 -1.45
CA LYS A 20 -22.61 -3.76 -1.63
C LYS A 20 -22.37 -2.78 -2.79
N ARG A 21 -21.18 -2.18 -2.85
CA ARG A 21 -20.86 -1.12 -3.82
C ARG A 21 -20.86 -1.62 -5.26
N PHE A 22 -20.43 -2.86 -5.48
CA PHE A 22 -20.31 -3.46 -6.82
C PHE A 22 -21.34 -4.56 -7.08
N THR A 23 -22.35 -4.69 -6.22
CA THR A 23 -23.46 -5.65 -6.37
C THR A 23 -22.95 -7.09 -6.56
N ILE A 24 -21.97 -7.48 -5.75
CA ILE A 24 -21.40 -8.83 -5.73
C ILE A 24 -22.05 -9.59 -4.58
N ASN A 25 -22.57 -10.78 -4.87
CA ASN A 25 -23.14 -11.64 -3.84
C ASN A 25 -22.00 -12.14 -2.91
N PRO A 26 -22.08 -11.92 -1.58
CA PRO A 26 -21.00 -12.24 -0.65
C PRO A 26 -20.89 -13.73 -0.29
N LEU A 27 -21.74 -14.59 -0.85
CA LEU A 27 -21.72 -16.04 -0.64
C LEU A 27 -21.34 -16.80 -1.92
N SER A 28 -21.88 -16.39 -3.08
CA SER A 28 -21.52 -17.00 -4.37
C SER A 28 -20.36 -16.30 -5.06
N PHE A 29 -19.99 -15.09 -4.62
CA PHE A 29 -18.97 -14.24 -5.24
C PHE A 29 -19.25 -13.86 -6.69
N THR A 30 -20.53 -13.88 -7.08
CA THR A 30 -20.97 -13.57 -8.44
C THR A 30 -21.67 -12.22 -8.53
N ASP A 31 -21.67 -11.64 -9.72
CA ASP A 31 -22.58 -10.54 -10.08
C ASP A 31 -24.02 -11.05 -10.32
N LEU A 32 -24.89 -10.16 -10.81
CA LEU A 32 -26.29 -10.47 -11.15
C LEU A 32 -26.44 -11.39 -12.37
N GLU A 33 -25.43 -11.46 -13.23
CA GLU A 33 -25.42 -12.32 -14.43
C GLU A 33 -24.81 -13.71 -14.14
N GLY A 34 -24.34 -13.94 -12.91
CA GLY A 34 -23.71 -15.20 -12.49
C GLY A 34 -22.21 -15.25 -12.80
N ASN A 35 -21.60 -14.17 -13.26
CA ASN A 35 -20.16 -14.11 -13.47
C ASN A 35 -19.43 -14.06 -12.13
N ARG A 36 -18.38 -14.87 -11.96
CA ARG A 36 -17.57 -14.87 -10.74
C ARG A 36 -16.63 -13.67 -10.71
N MET A 37 -16.81 -12.78 -9.73
CA MET A 37 -16.08 -11.51 -9.57
C MET A 37 -14.95 -11.57 -8.54
N VAL A 38 -14.97 -12.58 -7.66
CA VAL A 38 -13.90 -12.82 -6.68
C VAL A 38 -13.13 -14.07 -7.04
N ARG A 39 -11.80 -13.93 -7.12
CA ARG A 39 -10.87 -15.03 -7.30
C ARG A 39 -10.05 -15.19 -6.02
N PHE A 40 -10.01 -16.42 -5.51
CA PHE A 40 -9.13 -16.83 -4.44
C PHE A 40 -8.01 -17.67 -5.06
N TYR A 41 -6.77 -17.25 -4.89
CA TYR A 41 -5.59 -18.01 -5.27
C TYR A 41 -4.95 -18.54 -3.99
N CYS A 42 -5.09 -19.85 -3.79
CA CYS A 42 -4.64 -20.57 -2.60
C CYS A 42 -3.91 -21.86 -3.04
N PRO A 43 -2.75 -21.75 -3.72
CA PRO A 43 -2.01 -22.89 -4.22
C PRO A 43 -1.69 -23.90 -3.11
N GLU A 44 -1.74 -25.19 -3.44
CA GLU A 44 -1.41 -26.22 -2.47
C GLU A 44 0.07 -26.14 -2.09
N ARG A 45 0.36 -26.17 -0.78
CA ARG A 45 1.71 -26.14 -0.18
C ARG A 45 2.41 -24.79 -0.20
N GLU A 46 1.75 -23.73 -0.63
CA GLU A 46 2.23 -22.38 -0.39
C GLU A 46 1.61 -21.81 0.88
N GLU A 47 2.38 -20.95 1.54
CA GLU A 47 2.00 -20.26 2.78
C GLU A 47 1.32 -18.92 2.48
N THR A 48 0.78 -18.74 1.27
CA THR A 48 0.24 -17.47 0.79
C THR A 48 -1.17 -17.65 0.23
N VAL A 49 -2.05 -16.69 0.56
CA VAL A 49 -3.32 -16.47 -0.12
C VAL A 49 -3.31 -15.13 -0.83
N MET A 50 -3.84 -15.10 -2.06
CA MET A 50 -4.16 -13.87 -2.76
C MET A 50 -5.64 -13.86 -3.13
N ILE A 51 -6.30 -12.72 -2.91
CA ILE A 51 -7.71 -12.52 -3.23
C ILE A 51 -7.81 -11.33 -4.17
N GLU A 52 -8.50 -11.52 -5.29
CA GLU A 52 -8.75 -10.48 -6.28
C GLU A 52 -10.25 -10.27 -6.46
N VAL A 53 -10.70 -9.01 -6.47
CA VAL A 53 -12.06 -8.60 -6.80
C VAL A 53 -12.01 -7.66 -8.00
N LYS A 54 -12.74 -8.02 -9.06
CA LYS A 54 -12.90 -7.18 -10.26
C LYS A 54 -14.32 -6.64 -10.38
N ARG A 55 -14.49 -5.52 -11.09
CA ARG A 55 -15.83 -5.00 -11.43
C ARG A 55 -16.41 -5.78 -12.59
N LYS A 56 -15.57 -6.04 -13.60
CA LYS A 56 -15.85 -6.90 -14.75
C LYS A 56 -14.69 -7.86 -14.96
N ARG A 57 -14.96 -9.03 -15.53
CA ARG A 57 -13.93 -10.08 -15.72
C ARG A 57 -12.72 -9.58 -16.52
N ASP A 58 -12.98 -8.77 -17.54
CA ASP A 58 -11.99 -8.28 -18.49
C ASP A 58 -11.36 -6.95 -18.09
N ASP A 59 -11.68 -6.41 -16.91
CA ASP A 59 -11.00 -5.21 -16.43
C ASP A 59 -9.51 -5.54 -16.21
N PRO A 60 -8.59 -4.68 -16.70
CA PRO A 60 -7.16 -4.93 -16.59
C PRO A 60 -6.69 -4.87 -15.13
N ASP A 61 -7.25 -3.93 -14.36
CA ASP A 61 -6.90 -3.72 -12.96
C ASP A 61 -8.03 -4.22 -12.05
N PRO A 62 -7.72 -4.91 -10.96
CA PRO A 62 -8.72 -5.24 -9.97
C PRO A 62 -9.18 -3.99 -9.22
N ILE A 63 -10.43 -4.02 -8.72
CA ILE A 63 -10.89 -3.05 -7.72
C ILE A 63 -10.12 -3.27 -6.42
N TYR A 64 -9.91 -4.54 -6.06
CA TYR A 64 -9.29 -4.92 -4.81
C TYR A 64 -8.40 -6.13 -5.04
N SER A 65 -7.18 -6.08 -4.53
CA SER A 65 -6.33 -7.26 -4.40
C SER A 65 -5.63 -7.23 -3.05
N ILE A 66 -5.64 -8.34 -2.32
CA ILE A 66 -4.86 -8.48 -1.08
C ILE A 66 -4.08 -9.79 -1.13
N GLN A 67 -2.83 -9.73 -0.69
CA GLN A 67 -2.00 -10.90 -0.49
C GLN A 67 -1.60 -10.96 0.98
N VAL A 68 -1.76 -12.15 1.58
CA VAL A 68 -1.41 -12.44 2.97
C VAL A 68 -0.65 -13.75 2.98
N SER A 69 0.42 -13.82 3.77
CA SER A 69 1.17 -15.05 4.01
C SER A 69 1.32 -15.36 5.50
N ASP A 70 1.67 -16.61 5.80
CA ASP A 70 2.00 -17.01 7.17
C ASP A 70 3.24 -16.26 7.66
N GLY A 71 3.24 -15.93 8.95
CA GLY A 71 4.39 -15.33 9.61
C GLY A 71 5.44 -16.38 10.01
N PRO A 72 6.53 -15.95 10.67
CA PRO A 72 7.58 -16.86 11.16
C PRO A 72 7.10 -17.91 12.17
N ASP A 73 5.95 -17.66 12.80
CA ASP A 73 5.29 -18.56 13.74
C ASP A 73 3.76 -18.45 13.63
N TYR A 74 3.05 -19.36 14.29
CA TYR A 74 1.59 -19.47 14.23
C TYR A 74 0.81 -18.28 14.82
N THR A 75 1.48 -17.33 15.47
CA THR A 75 0.87 -16.13 16.06
C THR A 75 0.97 -14.90 15.16
N GLN A 76 1.54 -15.04 13.96
CA GLN A 76 1.83 -13.92 13.07
C GLN A 76 1.37 -14.21 11.64
N VAL A 77 0.97 -13.15 10.93
CA VAL A 77 0.77 -13.16 9.47
C VAL A 77 1.43 -11.95 8.86
N ASN A 78 1.86 -12.08 7.60
CA ASN A 78 2.36 -10.98 6.80
C ASN A 78 1.27 -10.50 5.86
N TRP A 79 1.05 -9.19 5.83
CA TRP A 79 0.28 -8.52 4.80
C TRP A 79 1.26 -8.05 3.73
N ASP A 80 1.34 -8.82 2.65
CA ASP A 80 2.38 -8.67 1.63
C ASP A 80 2.03 -7.60 0.60
N PHE A 81 0.76 -7.48 0.25
CA PHE A 81 0.33 -6.62 -0.84
C PHE A 81 -1.11 -6.13 -0.73
N LEU A 82 -1.38 -4.93 -1.25
CA LEU A 82 -2.72 -4.36 -1.36
C LEU A 82 -2.87 -3.50 -2.62
N ILE A 83 -3.95 -3.75 -3.35
CA ILE A 83 -4.52 -2.84 -4.34
C ILE A 83 -5.93 -2.45 -3.88
N VAL A 84 -6.23 -1.16 -3.96
CA VAL A 84 -7.60 -0.64 -3.84
C VAL A 84 -7.78 0.44 -4.89
N ASN A 85 -8.49 0.14 -5.97
CA ASN A 85 -8.68 1.05 -7.10
C ASN A 85 -10.14 1.49 -7.24
N ASP A 86 -10.33 2.76 -7.56
CA ASP A 86 -11.57 3.28 -8.11
C ASP A 86 -11.62 2.95 -9.61
N PRO A 87 -12.44 1.99 -10.05
CA PRO A 87 -12.49 1.58 -11.46
C PRO A 87 -13.03 2.69 -12.37
N ASP A 88 -13.72 3.69 -11.81
CA ASP A 88 -14.24 4.84 -12.57
C ASP A 88 -13.21 5.98 -12.69
N SER A 89 -12.04 5.88 -12.03
CA SER A 89 -10.98 6.87 -12.11
C SER A 89 -10.05 6.65 -13.31
N GLU A 90 -9.41 7.73 -13.77
CA GLU A 90 -8.36 7.66 -14.79
C GLU A 90 -7.25 6.68 -14.39
N ARG A 91 -6.76 5.91 -15.37
CA ARG A 91 -5.62 5.02 -15.21
C ARG A 91 -4.35 5.72 -15.67
N PHE A 92 -3.33 5.73 -14.83
CA PHE A 92 -1.98 6.17 -15.17
C PHE A 92 -1.11 4.93 -15.34
N ASN A 93 -0.47 4.78 -16.50
CA ASN A 93 0.30 3.58 -16.84
C ASN A 93 1.70 3.61 -16.24
N ILE A 94 1.80 3.87 -14.93
CA ILE A 94 3.08 3.96 -14.21
C ILE A 94 3.66 2.59 -13.87
N ASP A 95 2.83 1.54 -13.96
CA ASP A 95 3.20 0.15 -13.73
C ASP A 95 3.95 -0.47 -14.92
N VAL A 96 3.85 0.14 -16.10
CA VAL A 96 4.53 -0.31 -17.32
C VAL A 96 5.38 0.80 -17.94
N ASP A 97 6.52 0.43 -18.53
CA ASP A 97 7.36 1.37 -19.29
C ASP A 97 6.84 1.62 -20.71
N GLU A 98 7.56 2.45 -21.48
CA GLU A 98 7.20 2.79 -22.87
C GLU A 98 7.15 1.57 -23.81
N GLN A 99 7.74 0.45 -23.41
CA GLN A 99 7.76 -0.82 -24.15
C GLN A 99 6.74 -1.82 -23.60
N GLY A 100 5.93 -1.43 -22.61
CA GLY A 100 4.92 -2.27 -21.98
C GLY A 100 5.49 -3.26 -20.95
N ARG A 101 6.74 -3.08 -20.51
CA ARG A 101 7.37 -3.97 -19.52
C ARG A 101 7.07 -3.49 -18.11
N ASP A 102 6.96 -4.41 -17.16
CA ASP A 102 6.74 -4.10 -15.75
C ASP A 102 7.87 -3.21 -15.18
N THR A 103 7.51 -2.09 -14.56
CA THR A 103 8.43 -1.15 -13.92
C THR A 103 8.95 -1.63 -12.57
N MET A 104 8.37 -2.71 -12.04
CA MET A 104 8.61 -3.25 -10.70
C MET A 104 8.43 -2.18 -9.61
N TRP A 105 7.35 -1.39 -9.74
CA TRP A 105 7.02 -0.25 -8.87
C TRP A 105 8.05 0.88 -8.93
N GLY A 106 8.59 1.14 -10.12
CA GLY A 106 9.62 2.16 -10.32
C GLY A 106 11.04 1.72 -9.98
N ARG A 107 11.25 0.44 -9.60
CA ARG A 107 12.58 -0.10 -9.22
C ARG A 107 13.40 -0.56 -10.42
N ALA A 108 12.77 -1.14 -11.44
CA ALA A 108 13.45 -1.62 -12.64
C ALA A 108 13.56 -0.54 -13.72
N SER A 109 12.48 0.22 -13.91
CA SER A 109 12.39 1.35 -14.84
C SER A 109 11.30 2.32 -14.34
N ARG A 110 11.22 3.53 -14.91
CA ARG A 110 10.16 4.51 -14.58
C ARG A 110 9.51 5.01 -15.86
N ASN A 111 8.18 5.11 -15.85
CA ASN A 111 7.40 5.80 -16.87
C ASN A 111 7.15 7.25 -16.44
N LEU A 112 8.18 8.10 -16.57
CA LEU A 112 8.16 9.48 -16.09
C LEU A 112 7.00 10.33 -16.66
N PRO A 113 6.62 10.21 -17.95
CA PRO A 113 5.46 10.93 -18.47
C PRO A 113 4.16 10.58 -17.74
N GLU A 114 3.91 9.30 -17.45
CA GLU A 114 2.72 8.84 -16.73
C GLU A 114 2.78 9.20 -15.24
N GLU A 115 3.95 9.11 -14.61
CA GLU A 115 4.13 9.56 -13.22
C GLU A 115 3.87 11.07 -13.07
N LEU A 116 4.26 11.88 -14.07
CA LEU A 116 3.97 13.31 -14.07
C LEU A 116 2.46 13.59 -14.20
N LYS A 117 1.74 12.83 -15.02
CA LYS A 117 0.27 12.92 -15.10
C LYS A 117 -0.37 12.53 -13.77
N ALA A 118 0.07 11.41 -13.20
CA ALA A 118 -0.40 10.91 -11.91
C ALA A 118 -0.17 11.95 -10.80
N LEU A 119 1.04 12.51 -10.72
CA LEU A 119 1.39 13.58 -9.79
C LEU A 119 0.43 14.77 -9.90
N ARG A 120 0.17 15.25 -11.13
CA ARG A 120 -0.74 16.39 -11.39
C ARG A 120 -2.19 16.08 -11.03
N ALA A 121 -2.60 14.82 -11.14
CA ALA A 121 -3.91 14.33 -10.71
C ALA A 121 -4.01 14.11 -9.19
N GLY A 122 -2.93 14.36 -8.43
CA GLY A 122 -2.89 14.17 -6.98
C GLY A 122 -2.68 12.71 -6.57
N MET A 123 -2.11 11.87 -7.42
CA MET A 123 -1.77 10.49 -7.06
C MET A 123 -0.51 10.45 -6.18
N ALA A 124 -0.32 9.37 -5.43
CA ALA A 124 0.95 9.03 -4.79
C ALA A 124 1.78 8.09 -5.71
N PRO A 125 3.09 7.94 -5.47
CA PRO A 125 3.91 6.96 -6.19
C PRO A 125 3.31 5.55 -6.15
N GLY A 126 3.40 4.80 -7.25
CA GLY A 126 2.86 3.44 -7.34
C GLY A 126 1.33 3.33 -7.45
N GLN A 127 0.58 4.43 -7.43
CA GLN A 127 -0.87 4.40 -7.66
C GLN A 127 -1.22 4.53 -9.16
N VAL A 128 -1.71 3.44 -9.76
CA VAL A 128 -2.20 3.44 -11.15
C VAL A 128 -3.60 4.05 -11.28
N ARG A 129 -4.40 4.02 -10.21
CA ARG A 129 -5.76 4.58 -10.14
C ARG A 129 -6.03 5.18 -8.77
N LYS A 130 -6.96 6.13 -8.70
CA LYS A 130 -7.36 6.73 -7.43
C LYS A 130 -7.87 5.63 -6.51
N GLY A 131 -7.51 5.67 -5.22
CA GLY A 131 -8.00 4.67 -4.27
C GLY A 131 -9.44 4.92 -3.79
N LEU A 132 -10.14 3.85 -3.39
CA LEU A 132 -11.48 3.93 -2.80
C LEU A 132 -11.51 4.40 -1.33
N GLY A 133 -10.35 4.65 -0.71
CA GLY A 133 -10.27 5.08 0.70
C GLY A 133 -10.56 3.96 1.71
N LEU A 134 -10.37 2.70 1.33
CA LEU A 134 -10.78 1.53 2.14
C LEU A 134 -9.72 1.03 3.13
N THR A 135 -8.56 1.68 3.27
CA THR A 135 -7.45 1.18 4.09
C THR A 135 -7.86 0.81 5.52
N ARG A 136 -8.69 1.64 6.18
CA ARG A 136 -9.16 1.33 7.54
C ARG A 136 -10.11 0.12 7.57
N GLU A 137 -10.94 -0.05 6.54
CA GLU A 137 -11.85 -1.19 6.44
C GLU A 137 -11.08 -2.49 6.18
N VAL A 138 -10.05 -2.44 5.31
CA VAL A 138 -9.12 -3.55 5.06
C VAL A 138 -8.43 -3.98 6.35
N ILE A 139 -7.87 -3.03 7.10
CA ILE A 139 -7.21 -3.32 8.37
C ILE A 139 -8.20 -3.90 9.39
N GLY A 140 -9.43 -3.40 9.44
CA GLY A 140 -10.48 -3.98 10.28
C GLY A 140 -10.80 -5.43 9.91
N GLY A 141 -10.84 -5.76 8.61
CA GLY A 141 -11.00 -7.12 8.12
C GLY A 141 -9.83 -8.03 8.50
N LEU A 142 -8.59 -7.54 8.33
CA LEU A 142 -7.37 -8.24 8.75
C LEU A 142 -7.35 -8.51 10.26
N GLU A 143 -7.68 -7.51 11.09
CA GLU A 143 -7.75 -7.71 12.54
C GLU A 143 -8.85 -8.71 12.94
N TYR A 144 -10.01 -8.67 12.27
CA TYR A 144 -11.07 -9.63 12.53
C TYR A 144 -10.64 -11.06 12.15
N PHE A 145 -10.05 -11.23 10.97
CA PHE A 145 -9.46 -12.48 10.53
C PHE A 145 -8.41 -12.99 11.53
N ALA A 146 -7.52 -12.12 11.98
CA ALA A 146 -6.48 -12.46 12.95
C ALA A 146 -7.06 -12.93 14.29
N ARG A 147 -8.09 -12.25 14.81
CA ARG A 147 -8.77 -12.66 16.06
C ARG A 147 -9.43 -14.03 15.94
N ILE A 148 -10.03 -14.36 14.80
CA ILE A 148 -10.65 -15.67 14.57
C ILE A 148 -9.63 -16.81 14.61
N LEU A 149 -8.39 -16.54 14.19
CA LEU A 149 -7.30 -17.54 14.13
C LEU A 149 -6.32 -17.46 15.30
N ASP A 150 -6.61 -16.65 16.33
CA ASP A 150 -5.72 -16.36 17.46
C ASP A 150 -4.34 -15.79 17.08
N ILE A 151 -4.24 -15.16 15.91
CA ILE A 151 -3.07 -14.39 15.46
C ILE A 151 -2.97 -13.12 16.31
N LYS A 152 -1.76 -12.82 16.77
CA LYS A 152 -1.44 -11.69 17.65
C LYS A 152 -0.88 -10.49 16.92
N THR A 153 -0.22 -10.72 15.79
CA THR A 153 0.50 -9.67 15.06
C THR A 153 0.27 -9.77 13.55
N ILE A 154 0.04 -8.63 12.92
CA ILE A 154 0.03 -8.48 11.46
C ILE A 154 1.26 -7.64 11.07
N SER A 155 2.16 -8.20 10.28
CA SER A 155 3.40 -7.56 9.83
C SER A 155 3.31 -7.13 8.36
N LEU A 156 4.06 -6.12 7.93
CA LEU A 156 4.15 -5.69 6.53
C LEU A 156 5.45 -4.93 6.24
N GLU A 157 5.73 -4.74 4.96
CA GLU A 157 6.72 -3.77 4.48
C GLU A 157 6.04 -2.61 3.74
N ALA A 158 6.31 -1.38 4.17
CA ALA A 158 5.72 -0.20 3.52
C ALA A 158 6.56 0.23 2.31
N LEU A 159 6.21 -0.28 1.12
CA LEU A 159 6.97 -0.07 -0.11
C LEU A 159 7.29 1.41 -0.41
N PHE A 160 6.35 2.32 -0.13
CA PHE A 160 6.51 3.75 -0.32
C PHE A 160 6.35 4.52 0.99
N TYR A 161 6.99 5.70 1.08
CA TYR A 161 6.92 6.57 2.26
C TYR A 161 5.49 6.88 2.71
N HIS A 162 4.60 7.20 1.75
CA HIS A 162 3.20 7.50 2.08
C HIS A 162 2.48 6.31 2.73
N ASN A 163 2.79 5.06 2.33
CA ASN A 163 2.21 3.87 2.94
C ASN A 163 2.61 3.77 4.41
N ALA A 164 3.87 4.02 4.74
CA ALA A 164 4.35 3.98 6.13
C ALA A 164 3.59 4.97 7.01
N ILE A 165 3.42 6.22 6.56
CA ILE A 165 2.65 7.24 7.30
C ILE A 165 1.16 6.90 7.40
N VAL A 166 0.56 6.31 6.37
CA VAL A 166 -0.83 5.84 6.42
C VAL A 166 -1.00 4.71 7.43
N TYR A 167 -0.06 3.76 7.48
CA TYR A 167 -0.11 2.63 8.40
C TYR A 167 0.13 3.04 9.85
N GLU A 168 1.03 4.00 10.11
CA GLU A 168 1.15 4.67 11.42
C GLU A 168 -0.22 5.16 11.93
N ARG A 169 -0.94 5.91 11.08
CA ARG A 169 -2.29 6.45 11.36
C ARG A 169 -3.37 5.38 11.54
N CYS A 170 -3.05 4.13 11.22
CA CYS A 170 -3.92 2.97 11.40
C CYS A 170 -3.45 2.06 12.54
N GLY A 171 -2.48 2.47 13.35
CA GLY A 171 -2.08 1.76 14.57
C GLY A 171 -0.84 0.88 14.42
N PHE A 172 -0.20 0.86 13.24
CA PHE A 172 1.06 0.17 13.06
C PHE A 172 2.21 0.93 13.74
N THR A 173 3.17 0.17 14.24
CA THR A 173 4.48 0.64 14.68
C THR A 173 5.58 -0.10 13.92
N TYR A 174 6.83 0.17 14.27
CA TYR A 174 8.00 -0.31 13.55
C TYR A 174 8.64 -1.49 14.26
N PHE A 175 8.88 -2.56 13.50
CA PHE A 175 9.91 -3.54 13.82
C PHE A 175 11.29 -2.99 13.40
N GLU A 176 11.35 -2.38 12.21
CA GLU A 176 12.55 -1.75 11.65
C GLU A 176 12.19 -0.43 10.96
N GLY A 177 13.09 0.56 11.01
CA GLY A 177 12.96 1.81 10.25
C GLY A 177 12.46 3.04 11.03
N PHE A 178 12.08 2.91 12.31
CA PHE A 178 11.60 4.06 13.12
C PHE A 178 12.61 5.23 13.17
N LYS A 179 13.89 4.93 13.41
CA LYS A 179 14.96 5.94 13.44
C LYS A 179 15.10 6.64 12.08
N ARG A 180 15.04 5.89 10.98
CA ARG A 180 15.07 6.44 9.62
C ARG A 180 13.88 7.35 9.37
N MET A 181 12.67 6.89 9.65
CA MET A 181 11.46 7.68 9.41
C MET A 181 11.47 8.99 10.21
N THR A 182 11.94 8.94 11.46
CA THR A 182 12.18 10.13 12.29
C THR A 182 13.24 11.05 11.68
N ARG A 183 14.35 10.48 11.18
CA ARG A 183 15.43 11.26 10.53
C ARG A 183 14.99 11.92 9.24
N ILE A 184 14.22 11.21 8.40
CA ILE A 184 13.57 11.76 7.21
C ILE A 184 12.71 12.96 7.59
N HIS A 185 11.90 12.83 8.65
CA HIS A 185 11.08 13.94 9.11
C HIS A 185 11.89 15.15 9.55
N GLN A 186 12.97 14.95 10.32
CA GLN A 186 13.89 16.02 10.71
C GLN A 186 14.54 16.69 9.49
N ALA A 187 14.98 15.90 8.51
CA ALA A 187 15.67 16.42 7.34
C ALA A 187 14.75 17.18 6.37
N PHE A 188 13.44 16.94 6.41
CA PHE A 188 12.42 17.74 5.72
C PHE A 188 11.96 18.98 6.49
N GLN A 189 12.39 19.20 7.74
CA GLN A 189 12.09 20.45 8.45
C GLN A 189 12.75 21.65 7.76
N PRO A 190 12.19 22.88 7.90
CA PRO A 190 12.78 24.08 7.31
C PRO A 190 14.28 24.20 7.59
N GLY A 191 15.08 24.33 6.52
CA GLY A 191 16.54 24.40 6.60
C GLY A 191 17.28 23.04 6.62
N GLY A 192 16.56 21.92 6.73
CA GLY A 192 17.10 20.57 6.66
C GLY A 192 17.64 20.19 5.27
N LYS A 193 18.43 19.10 5.21
CA LYS A 193 19.10 18.67 3.96
C LYS A 193 18.09 18.29 2.86
N LEU A 194 17.08 17.49 3.19
CA LEU A 194 16.02 17.12 2.22
C LEU A 194 15.15 18.32 1.85
N PHE A 195 14.84 19.20 2.81
CA PHE A 195 14.09 20.44 2.55
C PHE A 195 14.78 21.31 1.49
N LYS A 196 16.11 21.46 1.55
CA LYS A 196 16.89 22.22 0.56
C LYS A 196 16.85 21.64 -0.85
N LEU A 197 16.61 20.34 -0.99
CA LEU A 197 16.46 19.67 -2.29
C LEU A 197 15.06 19.87 -2.89
N LEU A 198 14.09 20.41 -2.16
CA LEU A 198 12.77 20.79 -2.67
C LEU A 198 12.80 22.16 -3.37
N ASN A 199 13.66 22.26 -4.38
CA ASN A 199 13.96 23.50 -5.10
C ASN A 199 13.32 23.58 -6.50
N GLY A 200 12.49 22.60 -6.87
CA GLY A 200 11.83 22.54 -8.17
C GLY A 200 12.70 22.05 -9.32
N SER A 201 13.88 21.48 -9.05
CA SER A 201 14.77 20.91 -10.09
C SER A 201 14.10 19.82 -10.93
N THR A 202 13.16 19.08 -10.34
CA THR A 202 12.27 18.15 -11.04
C THR A 202 10.81 18.45 -10.66
N PRO A 203 9.83 18.01 -11.48
CA PRO A 203 8.42 18.09 -11.10
C PRO A 203 8.10 17.40 -9.75
N PHE A 204 8.93 16.46 -9.30
CA PHE A 204 8.75 15.69 -8.08
C PHE A 204 9.40 16.31 -6.83
N ARG A 205 10.06 17.48 -6.97
CA ARG A 205 10.79 18.16 -5.89
C ARG A 205 10.33 19.61 -5.67
N GLN A 206 9.03 19.85 -5.79
CA GLN A 206 8.50 21.22 -5.71
C GLN A 206 8.59 21.78 -4.28
N PRO A 207 8.84 23.10 -4.13
CA PRO A 207 8.70 23.77 -2.85
C PRO A 207 7.32 23.53 -2.24
N GLY A 208 7.26 23.24 -0.94
CA GLY A 208 6.02 22.91 -0.22
C GLY A 208 5.70 21.42 -0.14
N PHE A 209 6.42 20.55 -0.86
CA PHE A 209 6.28 19.09 -0.74
C PHE A 209 6.63 18.58 0.66
N ASP A 210 7.44 19.32 1.42
CA ASP A 210 7.74 19.08 2.83
C ASP A 210 6.50 19.07 3.73
N LYS A 211 5.38 19.68 3.31
CA LYS A 211 4.17 19.80 4.13
C LYS A 211 3.19 18.66 3.94
N THR A 212 3.36 17.84 2.89
CA THR A 212 2.38 16.82 2.53
C THR A 212 3.01 15.43 2.46
N ILE A 213 2.21 14.40 2.78
CA ILE A 213 2.62 13.00 2.68
C ILE A 213 2.94 12.66 1.22
N ARG A 214 2.04 13.01 0.30
CA ARG A 214 2.23 12.76 -1.14
C ARG A 214 3.45 13.49 -1.68
N GLY A 215 3.64 14.77 -1.33
CA GLY A 215 4.80 15.55 -1.76
C GLY A 215 6.12 14.93 -1.29
N ARG A 216 6.26 14.62 0.01
CA ARG A 216 7.45 13.92 0.52
C ARG A 216 7.66 12.58 -0.17
N SER A 217 6.58 11.81 -0.38
CA SER A 217 6.69 10.49 -1.03
C SER A 217 7.18 10.59 -2.47
N TRP A 218 6.72 11.59 -3.25
CA TRP A 218 7.23 11.81 -4.61
C TRP A 218 8.68 12.25 -4.63
N ALA A 219 9.08 13.16 -3.72
CA ALA A 219 10.47 13.58 -3.63
C ALA A 219 11.39 12.40 -3.28
N ILE A 220 10.98 11.55 -2.32
CA ILE A 220 11.69 10.33 -1.93
C ILE A 220 11.77 9.33 -3.11
N HIS A 221 10.67 9.11 -3.82
CA HIS A 221 10.64 8.28 -5.04
C HIS A 221 11.56 8.82 -6.14
N ASP A 222 11.73 10.15 -6.18
CA ASP A 222 12.65 10.83 -7.08
C ASP A 222 14.12 10.80 -6.62
N GLY A 223 14.42 10.14 -5.50
CA GLY A 223 15.78 9.85 -5.07
C GLY A 223 16.42 10.87 -4.12
N VAL A 224 15.69 11.87 -3.61
CA VAL A 224 16.30 12.93 -2.75
C VAL A 224 17.00 12.39 -1.50
N VAL A 225 16.61 11.22 -1.00
CA VAL A 225 17.22 10.60 0.18
C VAL A 225 18.65 10.14 -0.11
N SER A 226 18.90 9.60 -1.30
CA SER A 226 20.22 9.12 -1.72
C SER A 226 21.19 10.24 -2.11
N GLU A 227 20.72 11.49 -2.20
CA GLU A 227 21.53 12.65 -2.59
C GLU A 227 22.14 13.40 -1.39
N ILE A 228 21.73 13.07 -0.17
CA ILE A 228 22.23 13.72 1.03
C ILE A 228 23.27 12.84 1.72
N ASP A 229 24.33 13.49 2.20
CA ASP A 229 25.29 12.86 3.09
C ASP A 229 24.70 12.79 4.51
N ASP A 230 24.23 11.62 4.95
CA ASP A 230 23.62 11.42 6.26
C ASP A 230 23.77 9.97 6.71
N ASP A 231 24.42 9.74 7.86
CA ASP A 231 24.77 8.40 8.37
C ASP A 231 23.58 7.43 8.53
N LEU A 232 22.34 7.92 8.60
CA LEU A 232 21.14 7.09 8.74
C LEU A 232 20.35 6.92 7.42
N LEU A 233 20.68 7.71 6.40
CA LEU A 233 19.94 7.79 5.13
C LEU A 233 20.83 7.52 3.90
N ASP A 234 22.09 7.14 4.11
CA ASP A 234 23.10 6.85 3.09
C ASP A 234 22.65 5.77 2.09
N GLU A 235 21.94 4.74 2.56
CA GLU A 235 21.35 3.68 1.73
C GLU A 235 20.10 4.13 0.94
N GLY A 236 19.67 5.39 1.08
CA GLY A 236 18.47 5.91 0.44
C GLY A 236 17.18 5.41 1.10
N TRP A 237 16.12 5.30 0.28
CA TRP A 237 14.85 4.74 0.73
C TRP A 237 14.86 3.22 0.66
N TYR A 238 14.51 2.57 1.77
CA TYR A 238 14.05 1.20 1.79
C TYR A 238 12.81 1.05 2.68
N SER A 239 11.97 0.08 2.34
CA SER A 239 10.69 -0.18 3.01
C SER A 239 10.89 -0.47 4.51
N PRO A 240 10.30 0.31 5.43
CA PRO A 240 10.33 -0.06 6.83
C PRO A 240 9.46 -1.29 7.09
N LYS A 241 9.90 -2.16 7.99
CA LYS A 241 9.14 -3.31 8.50
C LYS A 241 8.24 -2.84 9.63
N MET A 242 6.94 -2.96 9.45
CA MET A 242 5.94 -2.48 10.38
C MET A 242 5.10 -3.64 10.90
N TYR A 243 4.50 -3.46 12.08
CA TYR A 243 3.57 -4.41 12.64
C TYR A 243 2.42 -3.75 13.39
N LEU A 244 1.28 -4.43 13.42
CA LEU A 244 0.10 -4.11 14.20
C LEU A 244 -0.13 -5.22 15.24
N LEU A 245 -0.23 -4.83 16.51
CA LEU A 245 -0.69 -5.74 17.57
C LEU A 245 -2.21 -5.80 17.56
N VAL A 246 -2.75 -6.98 17.29
CA VAL A 246 -4.19 -7.22 17.13
C VAL A 246 -4.90 -6.86 18.45
N GLY A 247 -5.82 -5.90 18.39
CA GLY A 247 -6.56 -5.43 19.57
C GLY A 247 -5.78 -4.54 20.56
N GLN A 248 -4.49 -4.27 20.31
CA GLN A 248 -3.67 -3.36 21.14
C GLN A 248 -2.80 -2.43 20.26
N PRO A 249 -3.42 -1.58 19.41
CA PRO A 249 -2.67 -0.74 18.49
C PRO A 249 -1.70 0.18 19.24
N ARG A 250 -0.47 0.29 18.72
CA ARG A 250 0.56 1.18 19.22
C ARG A 250 0.96 2.12 18.09
N THR A 251 0.40 3.31 18.06
CA THR A 251 0.68 4.25 16.98
C THR A 251 2.07 4.86 17.15
N ALA A 252 2.97 4.58 16.20
CA ALA A 252 4.12 5.44 15.97
C ALA A 252 3.67 6.71 15.23
N THR A 253 4.37 7.82 15.41
CA THR A 253 4.11 9.03 14.64
C THR A 253 5.43 9.66 14.26
N THR A 254 5.79 9.54 12.98
CA THR A 254 7.03 10.11 12.45
C THR A 254 6.79 11.33 11.58
N PHE A 255 5.53 11.68 11.29
CA PHE A 255 5.16 12.95 10.69
C PHE A 255 3.88 13.51 11.35
N PRO A 256 4.01 14.19 12.51
CA PRO A 256 2.87 14.62 13.34
C PRO A 256 1.85 15.52 12.60
N ASP A 257 2.33 16.55 11.91
CA ASP A 257 1.47 17.55 11.24
C ASP A 257 1.17 17.21 9.78
N ALA A 258 1.23 15.93 9.44
CA ALA A 258 1.13 15.48 8.06
C ALA A 258 -0.22 15.85 7.42
N VAL A 259 -0.18 16.51 6.26
CA VAL A 259 -1.35 16.67 5.38
C VAL A 259 -1.26 15.63 4.27
N TYR A 260 -2.35 14.94 3.94
CA TYR A 260 -2.31 13.90 2.90
C TYR A 260 -2.21 14.48 1.49
#